data_AF-A0A8T5N5E7-F1
#
_entry.id   AF-A0A8T5N5E7-F1
#
_cell.length_a   1.000
_cell.length_b   1.000
_cell.length_c   1.000
_cell.angle_alpha   90.00
_cell.angle_beta   90.00
_cell.angle_gamma   90.00
#
_symmetry.space_group_name_H-M   'P 1'
#
loop_
_entity.id
_entity.type
_entity.pdbx_description
1 polymer ?
#
loop_
_entity_poly.entity_id
_entity_poly.type
_entity_poly.pdbx_seq_one_letter_code
_entity_poly.pdbx_strand_id
1 'polypeptide(L)'
;DGSTVNCRLYGRDFHGNAVDFSWVFIIDAAAVYFSTDLHAGWNLVSIPFDTYDQSIENVLWSISGKYDAVKTYSRLGQGGLWLLYRPGGSEELNSITTIDSKTGYWIHATEPCTLKVSGVPAESTGITLLAGWNLVGYPSLAEESVAYALWGTGADRMDVFVAESPYIVEVGSTYVMKPGEGYWVHVPTDSVWTVEW
;
A
#
# COMPACT_ATOMS: atom_id res chain seq x y z
N ASP A 1 12.43 -20.84 3.95
CA ASP A 1 13.35 -21.33 2.90
C ASP A 1 12.77 -21.14 1.48
N GLY A 2 11.73 -20.31 1.32
CA GLY A 2 11.04 -20.13 0.04
C GLY A 2 10.14 -21.32 -0.32
N SER A 3 9.84 -22.21 0.63
CA SER A 3 8.98 -23.36 0.40
C SER A 3 7.58 -22.94 -0.02
N THR A 4 7.21 -23.32 -1.23
CA THR A 4 5.87 -23.21 -1.77
C THR A 4 5.00 -24.34 -1.24
N VAL A 5 4.00 -24.02 -0.42
CA VAL A 5 3.02 -24.99 0.03
C VAL A 5 1.78 -24.88 -0.86
N ASN A 6 1.60 -25.91 -1.69
CA ASN A 6 0.40 -26.07 -2.50
C ASN A 6 -0.70 -26.68 -1.63
N CYS A 7 -1.76 -25.92 -1.41
CA CYS A 7 -2.95 -26.39 -0.73
C CYS A 7 -4.04 -26.69 -1.74
N ARG A 8 -4.79 -27.75 -1.51
CA ARG A 8 -5.96 -28.11 -2.33
C ARG A 8 -7.10 -28.55 -1.43
N LEU A 9 -8.27 -27.97 -1.64
CA LEU A 9 -9.53 -28.40 -1.05
C LEU A 9 -10.39 -28.98 -2.17
N TYR A 10 -10.59 -30.29 -2.14
CA TYR A 10 -11.47 -31.00 -3.07
C TYR A 10 -12.65 -31.59 -2.31
N GLY A 11 -13.86 -31.31 -2.78
CA GLY A 11 -15.10 -31.88 -2.24
C GLY A 11 -15.99 -32.34 -3.39
N ARG A 12 -16.64 -33.49 -3.23
CA ARG A 12 -17.62 -33.99 -4.20
C ARG A 12 -18.81 -34.59 -3.46
N ASP A 13 -20.03 -34.26 -3.90
CA ASP A 13 -21.26 -34.83 -3.33
C ASP A 13 -21.72 -36.10 -4.06
N PHE A 14 -22.75 -36.77 -3.51
CA PHE A 14 -23.33 -37.98 -4.08
C PHE A 14 -24.00 -37.74 -5.45
N HIS A 15 -24.38 -36.50 -5.76
CA HIS A 15 -25.00 -36.11 -7.02
C HIS A 15 -23.96 -35.72 -8.09
N GLY A 16 -22.67 -35.79 -7.76
CA GLY A 16 -21.57 -35.54 -8.67
C GLY A 16 -21.13 -34.07 -8.74
N ASN A 17 -21.72 -33.17 -7.96
CA ASN A 17 -21.24 -31.80 -7.84
C ASN A 17 -19.86 -31.82 -7.17
N ALA A 18 -18.92 -31.04 -7.69
CA ALA A 18 -17.58 -30.95 -7.14
C ALA A 18 -17.15 -29.51 -6.94
N VAL A 19 -16.36 -29.29 -5.89
CA VAL A 19 -15.56 -28.09 -5.67
C VAL A 19 -14.10 -28.48 -5.66
N ASP A 20 -13.27 -27.68 -6.32
CA ASP A 20 -11.83 -27.89 -6.38
C ASP A 20 -11.16 -26.53 -6.29
N PHE A 21 -10.66 -26.22 -5.09
CA PHE A 21 -9.94 -24.99 -4.82
C PHE A 21 -8.48 -25.32 -4.57
N SER A 22 -7.59 -24.57 -5.19
CA SER A 22 -6.16 -24.66 -4.89
C SER A 22 -5.62 -23.27 -4.60
N TRP A 23 -4.75 -23.17 -3.61
CA TRP A 23 -4.03 -21.94 -3.29
C TRP A 23 -2.60 -22.27 -2.90
N VAL A 24 -1.75 -21.25 -2.99
CA VAL A 24 -0.34 -21.35 -2.65
C VAL A 24 -0.07 -20.41 -1.48
N PHE A 25 0.68 -20.87 -0.49
CA PHE A 25 1.35 -19.96 0.43
C PHE A 25 2.84 -20.27 0.45
N ILE A 26 3.64 -19.22 0.57
CA ILE A 26 5.10 -19.32 0.56
C ILE A 26 5.62 -19.06 1.95
N ILE A 27 6.42 -20.00 2.45
CA ILE A 27 7.13 -19.85 3.72
C ILE A 27 8.49 -19.26 3.43
N ASP A 28 8.58 -17.93 3.48
CA ASP A 28 9.85 -17.25 3.48
C ASP A 28 10.30 -16.96 4.92
N ALA A 29 11.54 -17.33 5.26
CA ALA A 29 12.09 -17.02 6.57
C ALA A 29 12.41 -15.52 6.72
N ALA A 30 12.54 -14.81 5.60
CA ALA A 30 12.65 -13.36 5.55
C ALA A 30 11.28 -12.66 5.53
N ALA A 31 10.16 -13.40 5.48
CA ALA A 31 8.85 -12.78 5.49
C ALA A 31 8.62 -12.05 6.82
N VAL A 32 8.13 -10.82 6.71
CA VAL A 32 7.73 -10.00 7.84
C VAL A 32 6.23 -9.77 7.82
N TYR A 33 5.68 -9.41 8.98
CA TYR A 33 4.26 -9.13 9.17
C TYR A 33 4.11 -7.68 9.62
N PHE A 34 3.08 -7.01 9.09
CA PHE A 34 2.68 -5.68 9.51
C PHE A 34 1.16 -5.59 9.62
N SER A 35 0.69 -4.79 10.59
CA SER A 35 -0.72 -4.44 10.68
C SER A 35 -0.91 -2.99 11.06
N THR A 36 -1.94 -2.39 10.47
CA THR A 36 -2.36 -1.02 10.75
C THR A 36 -3.87 -0.96 10.93
N ASP A 37 -4.31 -0.11 11.85
CA ASP A 37 -5.74 0.11 12.09
C ASP A 37 -6.24 1.22 11.17
N LEU A 38 -7.38 0.96 10.54
CA LEU A 38 -8.10 1.90 9.69
C LEU A 38 -9.34 2.40 10.43
N HIS A 39 -9.54 3.71 10.41
CA HIS A 39 -10.77 4.31 10.90
C HIS A 39 -11.86 4.27 9.83
N ALA A 40 -13.13 4.33 10.22
CA ALA A 40 -14.20 4.51 9.25
C ALA A 40 -14.00 5.83 8.48
N GLY A 41 -14.15 5.78 7.16
CA GLY A 41 -13.84 6.89 6.26
C GLY A 41 -12.51 6.71 5.52
N TRP A 42 -11.96 7.83 5.05
CA TRP A 42 -10.70 7.84 4.30
C TRP A 42 -9.49 7.70 5.22
N ASN A 43 -8.57 6.81 4.84
CA ASN A 43 -7.27 6.62 5.48
C ASN A 43 -6.19 6.74 4.41
N LEU A 44 -5.10 7.43 4.70
CA LEU A 44 -3.93 7.48 3.81
C LEU A 44 -2.88 6.48 4.30
N VAL A 45 -2.70 5.41 3.54
CA VAL A 45 -1.97 4.21 3.95
C VAL A 45 -0.85 3.91 2.97
N SER A 46 0.24 3.34 3.47
CA SER A 46 1.25 2.65 2.65
C SER A 46 1.43 1.21 3.12
N ILE A 47 1.97 0.35 2.26
CA ILE A 47 2.42 -0.99 2.66
C ILE A 47 3.95 -0.95 2.79
N PRO A 48 4.54 -1.38 3.92
CA PRO A 48 5.98 -1.20 4.12
C PRO A 48 6.84 -2.13 3.25
N PHE A 49 6.26 -3.15 2.62
CA PHE A 49 6.99 -4.12 1.79
C PHE A 49 6.08 -4.68 0.70
N ASP A 50 6.67 -5.25 -0.34
CA ASP A 50 5.88 -5.93 -1.37
C ASP A 50 5.39 -7.29 -0.86
N THR A 51 4.09 -7.54 -1.03
CA THR A 51 3.49 -8.86 -0.82
C THR A 51 3.84 -9.76 -2.01
N TYR A 52 3.74 -11.07 -1.80
CA TYR A 52 4.01 -12.02 -2.89
C TYR A 52 3.00 -11.88 -4.05
N ASP A 53 1.74 -11.61 -3.72
CA ASP A 53 0.70 -11.24 -4.67
C ASP A 53 0.26 -9.81 -4.35
N GLN A 54 0.58 -8.89 -5.26
CA GLN A 54 0.33 -7.46 -5.12
C GLN A 54 -1.07 -7.03 -5.60
N SER A 55 -1.93 -7.96 -6.03
CA SER A 55 -3.32 -7.60 -6.38
C SER A 55 -4.03 -6.97 -5.18
N ILE A 56 -4.86 -5.94 -5.44
CA ILE A 56 -5.59 -5.23 -4.39
C ILE A 56 -6.39 -6.20 -3.52
N GLU A 57 -7.04 -7.18 -4.13
CA GLU A 57 -7.84 -8.20 -3.45
C GLU A 57 -7.02 -9.02 -2.46
N ASN A 58 -5.78 -9.38 -2.81
CA ASN A 58 -4.90 -10.14 -1.94
C ASN A 58 -4.23 -9.27 -0.87
N VAL A 59 -3.80 -8.05 -1.20
CA VAL A 59 -3.21 -7.14 -0.21
C VAL A 59 -4.24 -6.72 0.84
N LEU A 60 -5.49 -6.46 0.43
CA LEU A 60 -6.57 -6.01 1.31
C LEU A 60 -7.48 -7.15 1.80
N TRP A 61 -7.08 -8.41 1.63
CA TRP A 61 -7.91 -9.57 1.93
C TRP A 61 -8.45 -9.58 3.37
N SER A 62 -7.63 -9.13 4.33
CA SER A 62 -7.93 -9.13 5.76
C SER A 62 -9.02 -8.13 6.15
N ILE A 63 -9.31 -7.17 5.27
CA ILE A 63 -10.39 -6.19 5.40
C ILE A 63 -11.45 -6.35 4.30
N SER A 64 -11.49 -7.51 3.63
CA SER A 64 -12.49 -7.80 2.59
C SER A 64 -13.92 -7.57 3.11
N GLY A 65 -14.72 -6.83 2.35
CA GLY A 65 -16.07 -6.41 2.74
C GLY A 65 -16.14 -5.20 3.67
N LYS A 66 -14.99 -4.62 4.07
CA LYS A 66 -14.89 -3.46 5.00
C LYS A 66 -14.31 -2.20 4.36
N TYR A 67 -14.19 -2.18 3.04
CA TYR A 67 -13.81 -1.01 2.24
C TYR A 67 -14.63 -0.97 0.95
N ASP A 68 -14.83 0.22 0.38
CA ASP A 68 -15.62 0.41 -0.84
C ASP A 68 -14.89 1.19 -1.95
N ALA A 69 -13.73 1.78 -1.65
CA ALA A 69 -12.90 2.48 -2.62
C ALA A 69 -11.43 2.49 -2.22
N VAL A 70 -10.56 2.34 -3.23
CA VAL A 70 -9.12 2.60 -3.12
C VAL A 70 -8.74 3.62 -4.19
N LYS A 71 -7.95 4.62 -3.83
CA LYS A 71 -7.44 5.62 -4.77
C LYS A 71 -5.94 5.81 -4.60
N THR A 72 -5.26 6.17 -5.67
CA THR A 72 -3.91 6.70 -5.60
C THR A 72 -3.73 7.82 -6.62
N TYR A 73 -2.71 8.65 -6.40
CA TYR A 73 -2.30 9.68 -7.31
C TYR A 73 -1.02 9.26 -8.00
N SER A 74 -1.07 9.10 -9.32
CA SER A 74 0.08 8.73 -10.13
C SER A 74 0.16 9.58 -11.38
N ARG A 75 1.34 10.16 -11.60
CA ARG A 75 1.67 10.92 -12.82
C ARG A 75 2.32 10.04 -13.90
N LEU A 76 2.57 8.78 -13.57
CA LEU A 76 3.21 7.80 -14.45
C LEU A 76 2.18 6.89 -15.15
N GLY A 77 0.92 6.87 -14.68
CA GLY A 77 -0.14 5.99 -15.20
C GLY A 77 -0.86 6.51 -16.46
N GLN A 78 -1.49 5.59 -17.20
CA GLN A 78 -2.24 5.91 -18.44
C GLN A 78 -3.73 6.24 -18.24
N GLY A 79 -4.21 6.35 -17.00
CA GLY A 79 -5.65 6.52 -16.66
C GLY A 79 -6.06 7.93 -16.18
N GLY A 80 -5.13 8.89 -16.16
CA GLY A 80 -5.29 10.18 -15.49
C GLY A 80 -4.52 10.24 -14.16
N LEU A 81 -4.48 11.41 -13.53
CA LEU A 81 -3.70 11.65 -12.31
C LEU A 81 -4.20 10.86 -11.09
N TRP A 82 -5.49 10.58 -11.05
CA TRP A 82 -6.13 9.84 -9.98
C TRP A 82 -6.61 8.49 -10.51
N LEU A 83 -6.05 7.43 -9.95
CA LEU A 83 -6.45 6.06 -10.21
C LEU A 83 -7.41 5.61 -9.11
N LEU A 84 -8.42 4.85 -9.50
CA LEU A 84 -9.51 4.34 -8.65
C LEU A 84 -9.65 2.83 -8.83
N TYR A 85 -9.93 2.17 -7.71
CA TYR A 85 -10.48 0.82 -7.63
C TYR A 85 -11.73 0.82 -6.76
N ARG A 86 -12.77 0.09 -7.18
CA ARG A 86 -13.97 -0.21 -6.39
C ARG A 86 -14.25 -1.72 -6.42
N PRO A 87 -14.39 -2.38 -5.26
CA PRO A 87 -14.83 -3.77 -5.20
C PRO A 87 -16.15 -3.97 -5.96
N GLY A 88 -16.19 -4.97 -6.84
CA GLY A 88 -17.38 -5.27 -7.65
C GLY A 88 -17.69 -4.26 -8.78
N GLY A 89 -16.83 -3.26 -8.99
CA GLY A 89 -16.89 -2.38 -10.17
C GLY A 89 -16.47 -3.12 -11.45
N SER A 90 -16.84 -2.58 -12.62
CA SER A 90 -16.37 -3.16 -13.89
C SER A 90 -14.88 -2.93 -14.07
N GLU A 91 -14.21 -3.87 -14.75
CA GLU A 91 -12.77 -3.79 -15.00
C GLU A 91 -12.37 -2.51 -15.73
N GLU A 92 -13.22 -1.99 -16.64
CA GLU A 92 -12.91 -0.76 -17.37
C GLU A 92 -12.92 0.50 -16.48
N LEU A 93 -13.57 0.45 -15.31
CA LEU A 93 -13.61 1.54 -14.34
C LEU A 93 -12.50 1.44 -13.29
N ASN A 94 -11.90 0.25 -13.12
CA ASN A 94 -10.82 0.01 -12.19
C ASN A 94 -9.45 0.28 -12.85
N SER A 95 -9.03 1.53 -12.78
CA SER A 95 -7.75 2.02 -13.32
C SER A 95 -6.50 1.65 -12.50
N ILE A 96 -6.67 1.01 -11.34
CA ILE A 96 -5.60 0.40 -10.55
C ILE A 96 -6.05 -0.97 -10.05
N THR A 97 -5.15 -1.95 -10.12
CA THR A 97 -5.42 -3.35 -9.74
C THR A 97 -4.37 -3.91 -8.78
N THR A 98 -3.30 -3.17 -8.49
CA THR A 98 -2.20 -3.60 -7.62
C THR A 98 -1.87 -2.57 -6.55
N ILE A 99 -1.34 -3.05 -5.42
CA ILE A 99 -0.75 -2.25 -4.35
C ILE A 99 0.72 -2.65 -4.19
N ASP A 100 1.60 -1.66 -4.27
CA ASP A 100 3.04 -1.81 -4.02
C ASP A 100 3.48 -1.01 -2.79
N SER A 101 4.73 -1.18 -2.39
CA SER A 101 5.32 -0.51 -1.24
C SER A 101 5.79 0.93 -1.51
N LYS A 102 5.87 1.34 -2.78
CA LYS A 102 6.40 2.65 -3.21
C LYS A 102 5.34 3.74 -3.20
N THR A 103 4.08 3.35 -3.29
CA THR A 103 2.95 4.24 -3.56
C THR A 103 2.11 4.47 -2.30
N GLY A 104 1.57 5.68 -2.16
CA GLY A 104 0.57 5.98 -1.12
C GLY A 104 -0.84 5.69 -1.62
N TYR A 105 -1.71 5.16 -0.75
CA TYR A 105 -3.06 4.75 -1.09
C TYR A 105 -4.09 5.36 -0.14
N TRP A 106 -5.10 5.98 -0.73
CA TRP A 106 -6.32 6.35 -0.01
C TRP A 106 -7.26 5.15 0.01
N ILE A 107 -7.54 4.61 1.19
CA ILE A 107 -8.50 3.51 1.38
C ILE A 107 -9.69 4.06 2.15
N HIS A 108 -10.89 3.95 1.57
CA HIS A 108 -12.13 4.28 2.26
C HIS A 108 -12.68 3.04 2.95
N ALA A 109 -12.49 2.96 4.27
CA ALA A 109 -13.02 1.89 5.09
C ALA A 109 -14.47 2.21 5.50
N THR A 110 -15.37 1.24 5.38
CA THR A 110 -16.79 1.41 5.71
C THR A 110 -17.06 1.27 7.21
N GLU A 111 -16.15 0.62 7.93
CA GLU A 111 -16.14 0.47 9.39
C GLU A 111 -14.70 0.39 9.91
N PRO A 112 -14.44 0.65 11.21
CA PRO A 112 -13.12 0.43 11.78
C PRO A 112 -12.66 -1.02 11.58
N CYS A 113 -11.43 -1.19 11.08
CA CYS A 113 -10.88 -2.50 10.77
C CYS A 113 -9.36 -2.49 10.87
N THR A 114 -8.75 -3.67 10.98
CA THR A 114 -7.29 -3.82 11.02
C THR A 114 -6.82 -4.46 9.72
N LEU A 115 -6.07 -3.71 8.93
CA LEU A 115 -5.38 -4.24 7.76
C LEU A 115 -4.16 -5.05 8.23
N LYS A 116 -4.04 -6.27 7.71
CA LYS A 116 -2.95 -7.20 8.01
C LYS A 116 -2.31 -7.64 6.71
N VAL A 117 -0.98 -7.49 6.63
CA VAL A 117 -0.17 -7.81 5.46
C VAL A 117 1.09 -8.57 5.85
N SER A 118 1.56 -9.40 4.93
CA SER A 118 2.83 -10.13 5.07
C SER A 118 3.51 -10.23 3.72
N GLY A 119 4.83 -10.11 3.72
CA GLY A 119 5.62 -10.07 2.50
C GLY A 119 7.11 -10.10 2.82
N VAL A 120 7.92 -10.02 1.78
CA VAL A 120 9.38 -10.07 1.91
C VAL A 120 9.92 -8.67 1.58
N PRO A 121 10.56 -8.00 2.54
CA PRO A 121 11.11 -6.68 2.29
C PRO A 121 12.30 -6.74 1.34
N ALA A 122 12.44 -5.71 0.52
CA ALA A 122 13.69 -5.43 -0.19
C ALA A 122 14.68 -4.75 0.77
N GLU A 123 15.99 -4.96 0.61
CA GLU A 123 17.01 -4.28 1.44
C GLU A 123 16.91 -2.75 1.32
N SER A 124 16.63 -2.27 0.11
CA SER A 124 16.32 -0.87 -0.17
C SER A 124 15.32 -0.73 -1.31
N THR A 125 14.56 0.35 -1.27
CA THR A 125 13.51 0.65 -2.24
C THR A 125 13.71 2.04 -2.84
N GLY A 126 13.96 2.08 -4.15
CA GLY A 126 14.01 3.33 -4.92
C GLY A 126 12.63 3.77 -5.39
N ILE A 127 12.24 4.99 -5.02
CA ILE A 127 11.00 5.67 -5.38
C ILE A 127 11.34 6.88 -6.25
N THR A 128 10.84 6.89 -7.49
CA THR A 128 10.99 8.05 -8.38
C THR A 128 10.06 9.18 -7.96
N LEU A 129 10.63 10.35 -7.67
CA LEU A 129 9.89 11.57 -7.39
C LEU A 129 9.93 12.48 -8.62
N LEU A 130 8.78 12.94 -9.08
CA LEU A 130 8.67 13.88 -10.19
C LEU A 130 8.47 15.30 -9.65
N ALA A 131 9.05 16.30 -10.34
CA ALA A 131 8.92 17.71 -10.01
C ALA A 131 7.44 18.11 -9.81
N GLY A 132 7.08 18.53 -8.61
CA GLY A 132 5.72 18.71 -8.13
C GLY A 132 5.36 17.73 -7.00
N TRP A 133 4.07 17.52 -6.79
CA TRP A 133 3.53 16.62 -5.77
C TRP A 133 3.59 15.15 -6.18
N ASN A 134 3.96 14.30 -5.23
CA ASN A 134 4.02 12.84 -5.34
C ASN A 134 3.29 12.20 -4.15
N LEU A 135 2.44 11.20 -4.41
CA LEU A 135 1.80 10.40 -3.37
C LEU A 135 2.59 9.11 -3.18
N VAL A 136 3.36 9.04 -2.11
CA VAL A 136 4.37 8.01 -1.89
C VAL A 136 4.07 7.17 -0.66
N GLY A 137 4.51 5.91 -0.71
CA GLY A 137 4.54 5.02 0.43
C GLY A 137 5.84 5.15 1.22
N TYR A 138 5.92 4.49 2.36
CA TYR A 138 7.13 4.38 3.16
C TYR A 138 7.50 2.89 3.34
N PRO A 139 8.40 2.36 2.48
CA PRO A 139 8.72 0.94 2.41
C PRO A 139 9.77 0.52 3.47
N SER A 140 9.49 0.80 4.74
CA SER A 140 10.32 0.39 5.88
C SER A 140 9.45 0.18 7.13
N LEU A 141 9.94 -0.63 8.08
CA LEU A 141 9.39 -0.72 9.44
C LEU A 141 10.16 0.14 10.45
N ALA A 142 11.32 0.65 10.09
CA ALA A 142 12.06 1.60 10.91
C ALA A 142 11.38 2.97 10.83
N GLU A 143 11.28 3.67 11.97
CA GLU A 143 10.83 5.05 11.98
C GLU A 143 12.02 5.99 11.70
N GLU A 144 11.83 7.01 10.87
CA GLU A 144 12.89 7.97 10.55
C GLU A 144 12.32 9.37 10.39
N SER A 145 13.09 10.39 10.79
CA SER A 145 12.65 11.77 10.60
C SER A 145 12.63 12.16 9.12
N VAL A 146 11.73 13.06 8.74
CA VAL A 146 11.67 13.65 7.39
C VAL A 146 13.04 14.17 6.94
N ALA A 147 13.80 14.80 7.85
CA ALA A 147 15.12 15.34 7.57
C ALA A 147 16.12 14.28 7.05
N TYR A 148 16.11 13.10 7.67
CA TYR A 148 17.01 12.01 7.32
C TYR A 148 16.45 11.17 6.17
N ALA A 149 15.16 10.82 6.23
CA ALA A 149 14.51 9.98 5.22
C ALA A 149 14.58 10.62 3.84
N LEU A 150 14.28 11.92 3.70
CA LEU A 150 14.26 12.63 2.42
C LEU A 150 15.59 13.35 2.12
N TRP A 151 16.66 13.06 2.87
CA TRP A 151 17.96 13.69 2.63
C TRP A 151 18.44 13.48 1.18
N GLY A 152 18.86 14.55 0.53
CA GLY A 152 19.38 14.51 -0.85
C GLY A 152 18.32 14.41 -1.95
N THR A 153 17.03 14.27 -1.62
CA THR A 153 15.94 14.25 -2.62
C THR A 153 15.60 15.63 -3.17
N GLY A 154 15.94 16.69 -2.43
CA GLY A 154 15.54 18.06 -2.73
C GLY A 154 14.11 18.40 -2.32
N ALA A 155 13.42 17.53 -1.57
CA ALA A 155 12.07 17.80 -1.07
C ALA A 155 12.01 19.10 -0.27
N ASP A 156 11.04 19.94 -0.62
CA ASP A 156 10.82 21.26 -0.01
C ASP A 156 9.54 21.30 0.84
N ARG A 157 8.65 20.31 0.71
CA ARG A 157 7.45 20.17 1.52
C ARG A 157 6.98 18.72 1.65
N MET A 158 6.47 18.36 2.82
CA MET A 158 5.78 17.11 3.08
C MET A 158 4.47 17.36 3.83
N ASP A 159 3.40 16.71 3.38
CA ASP A 159 2.09 16.76 4.04
C ASP A 159 1.64 15.34 4.44
N VAL A 160 0.98 15.25 5.60
CA VAL A 160 0.43 14.02 6.16
C VAL A 160 -1.09 14.10 6.25
N PHE A 161 -1.75 12.94 6.25
CA PHE A 161 -3.16 12.85 6.57
C PHE A 161 -3.39 12.87 8.08
N VAL A 162 -4.41 13.60 8.51
CA VAL A 162 -4.95 13.56 9.87
C VAL A 162 -6.46 13.36 9.80
N ALA A 163 -7.04 12.63 10.76
CA ALA A 163 -8.48 12.37 10.79
C ALA A 163 -9.32 13.62 11.10
N GLU A 164 -8.70 14.71 11.55
CA GLU A 164 -9.34 15.97 11.87
C GLU A 164 -9.05 17.04 10.80
N SER A 165 -10.00 17.96 10.58
CA SER A 165 -9.80 19.08 9.66
C SER A 165 -8.54 19.88 10.03
N PRO A 166 -7.63 20.20 9.07
CA PRO A 166 -7.85 20.29 7.63
C PRO A 166 -7.60 19.00 6.81
N TYR A 167 -7.52 17.84 7.45
CA TYR A 167 -7.28 16.50 6.85
C TYR A 167 -5.92 16.30 6.20
N ILE A 168 -5.32 17.32 5.60
CA ILE A 168 -3.95 17.33 5.08
C ILE A 168 -3.19 18.46 5.77
N VAL A 169 -2.10 18.11 6.45
CA VAL A 169 -1.32 19.04 7.26
C VAL A 169 0.14 18.97 6.83
N GLU A 170 0.72 20.14 6.56
CA GLU A 170 2.16 20.29 6.32
C GLU A 170 2.94 19.97 7.60
N VAL A 171 3.99 19.17 7.46
CA VAL A 171 4.85 18.78 8.58
C VAL A 171 6.30 19.20 8.34
N GLY A 172 6.99 19.52 9.44
CA GLY A 172 8.38 19.93 9.40
C GLY A 172 9.37 18.77 9.33
N SER A 173 10.65 19.10 9.22
CA SER A 173 11.75 18.14 9.09
C SER A 173 11.93 17.20 10.30
N THR A 174 11.38 17.55 11.47
CA THR A 174 11.42 16.73 12.69
C THR A 174 10.24 15.76 12.80
N TYR A 175 9.29 15.78 11.87
CA TYR A 175 8.23 14.78 11.84
C TYR A 175 8.85 13.41 11.61
N VAL A 176 8.34 12.39 12.31
CA VAL A 176 8.82 11.02 12.22
C VAL A 176 7.91 10.25 11.29
N MET A 177 8.46 9.82 10.16
CA MET A 177 7.78 8.94 9.20
C MET A 177 7.65 7.55 9.82
N LYS A 178 6.44 7.00 9.77
CA LYS A 178 6.07 5.72 10.35
C LYS A 178 5.63 4.70 9.30
N PRO A 179 5.83 3.40 9.58
CA PRO A 179 5.28 2.34 8.75
C PRO A 179 3.75 2.41 8.70
N GLY A 180 3.19 2.19 7.51
CA GLY A 180 1.75 2.16 7.29
C GLY A 180 1.12 3.50 6.92
N GLU A 181 1.84 4.61 7.02
CA GLU A 181 1.36 5.94 6.63
C GLU A 181 1.75 6.24 5.17
N GLY A 182 0.82 6.79 4.39
CA GLY A 182 1.14 7.39 3.09
C GLY A 182 1.46 8.88 3.21
N TYR A 183 2.27 9.41 2.29
CA TYR A 183 2.76 10.78 2.36
C TYR A 183 2.58 11.52 1.05
N TRP A 184 2.31 12.82 1.15
CA TRP A 184 2.46 13.75 0.03
C TRP A 184 3.82 14.42 0.14
N VAL A 185 4.66 14.23 -0.87
CA VAL A 185 5.99 14.83 -0.94
C VAL A 185 6.07 15.72 -2.18
N HIS A 186 6.44 16.98 -1.99
CA HIS A 186 6.73 17.91 -3.07
C HIS A 186 8.25 17.99 -3.29
N VAL A 187 8.67 17.91 -4.55
CA VAL A 187 10.05 18.16 -4.97
C VAL A 187 10.08 19.20 -6.10
N PRO A 188 11.04 20.14 -6.12
CA PRO A 188 11.15 21.15 -7.17
C PRO A 188 11.71 20.58 -8.49
N THR A 189 12.40 19.44 -8.44
CA THR A 189 13.03 18.77 -9.57
C THR A 189 12.89 17.26 -9.43
N ASP A 190 12.87 16.54 -10.55
CA ASP A 190 12.86 15.07 -10.54
C ASP A 190 14.05 14.54 -9.73
N SER A 191 13.80 13.56 -8.87
CA SER A 191 14.81 12.91 -8.04
C SER A 191 14.42 11.46 -7.72
N VAL A 192 15.32 10.75 -7.05
CA VAL A 192 15.04 9.40 -6.54
C VAL A 192 15.18 9.45 -5.03
N TRP A 193 14.13 9.00 -4.35
CA TRP A 193 14.15 8.76 -2.92
C TRP A 193 14.44 7.29 -2.67
N THR A 194 15.57 7.01 -2.01
CA THR A 194 15.94 5.67 -1.60
C THR A 194 15.61 5.49 -0.13
N VAL A 195 14.75 4.52 0.17
CA VAL A 195 14.39 4.13 1.53
C VAL A 195 15.06 2.81 1.85
N GLU A 196 15.85 2.77 2.92
CA GLU A 196 16.46 1.56 3.45
C GLU A 196 15.46 0.84 4.38
N TRP A 197 15.49 -0.49 4.36
CA TRP A 197 14.62 -1.31 5.19
C TRP A 197 15.06 -1.37 6.66
#